data_AF-A0A7M2WTD3-F1
#
_entry.id   AF-A0A7M2WTD3-F1
#
_cell.length_a   1.000
_cell.length_b   1.000
_cell.length_c   1.000
_cell.angle_alpha   90.00
_cell.angle_beta   90.00
_cell.angle_gamma   90.00
#
_symmetry.space_group_name_H-M   'P 1'
#
loop_
_entity.id
_entity.type
_entity.pdbx_description
1 polymer ?
#
loop_
_entity_poly.entity_id
_entity_poly.type
_entity_poly.pdbx_seq_one_letter_code
_entity_poly.pdbx_strand_id
1 'polypeptide(L)' 'MNFFGWWADQSPWLRYGVALLLIAISTVIFFAGTIWIWGWVAGVVLLLFAGPSSSEKNGYRF' A
#
# COMPACT_ATOMS: atom_id res chain seq x y z
N MET A 1 -17.72 -10.87 4.14
CA MET A 1 -16.43 -10.18 4.24
C MET A 1 -15.97 -9.83 2.84
N ASN A 2 -15.96 -8.55 2.48
CA ASN A 2 -15.49 -8.13 1.15
C ASN A 2 -13.98 -7.89 1.19
N PHE A 3 -13.27 -8.17 0.10
CA PHE A 3 -11.81 -8.05 -0.01
C PHE A 3 -11.29 -6.68 0.48
N PHE A 4 -11.99 -5.60 0.15
CA PHE A 4 -11.66 -4.25 0.61
C PHE A 4 -11.78 -4.05 2.13
N GLY A 5 -12.75 -4.71 2.78
CA GLY A 5 -12.89 -4.67 4.25
C GLY A 5 -11.77 -5.43 4.94
N TRP A 6 -11.33 -6.55 4.38
CA TRP A 6 -10.18 -7.30 4.89
C TRP A 6 -8.87 -6.51 4.78
N TRP A 7 -8.65 -5.82 3.67
CA TRP A 7 -7.47 -4.96 3.47
C TRP A 7 -7.47 -3.75 4.43
N ALA A 8 -8.64 -3.15 4.64
CA ALA A 8 -8.85 -2.03 5.55
C ALA A 8 -8.83 -2.40 7.05
N ASP A 9 -8.66 -3.68 7.39
CA ASP A 9 -8.43 -4.16 8.77
C ASP A 9 -6.96 -4.55 9.00
N GLN A 10 -6.12 -4.59 7.96
CA GLN A 10 -4.71 -4.97 8.08
C GLN A 10 -3.88 -3.96 8.88
N SER A 11 -2.77 -4.41 9.45
CA SER A 11 -1.89 -3.53 10.20
C SER A 11 -1.38 -2.35 9.34
N PRO A 12 -1.20 -1.16 9.93
CA PRO A 12 -0.79 0.03 9.17
C PRO A 12 0.57 -0.19 8.49
N TRP A 13 1.47 -0.87 9.19
CA TRP A 13 2.78 -1.30 8.68
C TRP A 13 2.67 -2.16 7.43
N LEU A 14 1.68 -3.07 7.35
CA LEU A 14 1.48 -3.89 6.16
C LEU A 14 0.96 -3.05 4.97
N ARG A 15 0.04 -2.11 5.22
CA ARG A 15 -0.51 -1.24 4.17
C ARG A 15 0.56 -0.33 3.58
N TYR A 16 1.31 0.37 4.44
CA TYR A 16 2.41 1.22 4.01
C TYR A 16 3.56 0.40 3.41
N GLY A 17 3.86 -0.76 3.99
CA GLY A 17 4.91 -1.65 3.52
C GLY A 17 4.65 -2.16 2.10
N VAL A 18 3.46 -2.66 1.81
CA VAL A 18 3.10 -3.14 0.46
C VAL A 18 3.12 -2.00 -0.55
N ALA A 19 2.59 -0.81 -0.19
CA ALA A 19 2.61 0.36 -1.07
C ALA A 19 4.05 0.79 -1.41
N LEU A 20 4.92 0.93 -0.40
CA LEU A 20 6.32 1.29 -0.59
C LEU A 20 7.10 0.23 -1.37
N LEU A 21 6.83 -1.05 -1.12
CA LEU A 21 7.50 -2.15 -1.80
C LEU A 21 7.14 -2.20 -3.28
N LEU A 22 5.88 -1.92 -3.64
CA LEU A 22 5.46 -1.81 -5.04
C LEU A 22 6.18 -0.65 -5.76
N ILE A 23 6.29 0.51 -5.11
CA ILE A 23 7.03 1.65 -5.65
C ILE A 23 8.50 1.29 -5.81
N ALA A 24 9.11 0.69 -4.79
CA ALA A 24 10.52 0.31 -4.81
C ALA A 24 10.85 -0.70 -5.91
N ILE A 25 10.05 -1.76 -6.06
CA ILE A 25 10.22 -2.77 -7.12
C ILE A 25 10.09 -2.11 -8.50
N SER A 26 9.10 -1.25 -8.68
CA SER A 26 8.89 -0.54 -9.95
C SER A 26 10.09 0.35 -10.29
N THR A 27 10.66 1.00 -9.29
CA THR A 27 11.88 1.81 -9.43
C THR A 27 13.10 0.94 -9.75
N VAL A 28 13.26 -0.23 -9.12
CA VAL A 28 14.36 -1.18 -9.44
C VAL A 28 14.24 -1.68 -10.88
N ILE A 29 13.03 -2.02 -11.32
CA ILE A 29 12.77 -2.48 -12.70
C ILE A 29 13.05 -1.34 -13.70
N PHE A 30 12.74 -0.10 -13.34
CA PHE A 30 13.11 1.08 -14.13
C PHE A 30 14.62 1.21 -14.31
N PHE A 31 15.42 1.01 -13.25
CA PHE A 31 16.88 0.99 -13.35
C PHE A 31 17.42 -0.19 -14.16
N ALA A 32 16.67 -1.28 -14.27
CA ALA A 32 16.97 -2.41 -15.17
C ALA A 32 16.57 -2.13 -16.64
N GLY A 33 16.09 -0.93 -16.97
CA GLY A 33 15.75 -0.51 -18.33
C GLY A 33 14.33 -0.87 -18.78
N THR A 34 13.50 -1.41 -17.88
CA THR A 34 12.10 -1.74 -18.19
C THR A 34 11.17 -0.75 -17.49
N ILE A 35 10.28 -0.10 -18.24
CA ILE A 35 9.34 0.87 -17.67
C ILE A 35 8.06 0.14 -17.24
N TRP A 36 7.84 0.02 -15.93
CA TRP A 36 6.60 -0.53 -15.37
C TRP A 36 5.80 0.54 -14.61
N ILE A 37 5.14 1.42 -15.39
CA ILE A 37 4.35 2.55 -14.86
C ILE A 37 3.22 2.08 -13.93
N TRP A 38 2.62 0.92 -14.21
CA TRP A 38 1.53 0.38 -13.41
C TRP A 38 1.91 0.10 -11.95
N GLY A 39 3.16 -0.28 -11.68
CA GLY A 39 3.59 -0.54 -10.32
C GLY A 39 3.79 0.74 -9.50
N TRP A 40 4.19 1.85 -10.13
CA TRP A 40 4.16 3.17 -9.49
C TRP A 40 2.73 3.65 -9.26
N VAL A 41 1.84 3.54 -10.25
CA VAL A 41 0.43 3.95 -10.11
C VAL A 41 -0.25 3.16 -8.99
N ALA A 42 -0.13 1.84 -8.99
CA ALA A 42 -0.71 0.99 -7.95
C ALA A 42 -0.09 1.27 -6.56
N GLY A 43 1.23 1.46 -6.49
CA GLY A 43 1.92 1.81 -5.26
C GLY A 43 1.45 3.14 -4.66
N VAL A 44 1.34 4.19 -5.48
CA VAL A 44 0.85 5.51 -5.05
C VAL A 44 -0.62 5.45 -4.61
N VAL A 45 -1.48 4.76 -5.36
CA VAL A 45 -2.89 4.57 -4.99
C VAL A 45 -2.99 3.85 -3.64
N LEU A 46 -2.26 2.75 -3.45
CA LEU A 46 -2.26 2.03 -2.17
C LEU A 46 -1.76 2.90 -1.02
N LEU A 47 -0.78 3.78 -1.27
CA LEU A 47 -0.23 4.69 -0.27
C LEU A 47 -1.24 5.78 0.14
N LEU A 48 -2.00 6.32 -0.82
CA LEU A 48 -3.08 7.27 -0.56
C LEU A 48 -4.23 6.63 0.25
N PHE A 49 -4.52 5.35 -0.01
CA PHE A 49 -5.53 4.59 0.72
C PHE A 49 -4.99 3.86 1.96
N ALA A 50 -3.70 4.01 2.29
CA ALA A 50 -3.10 3.44 3.50
C ALA A 50 -3.40 4.27 4.76
N GLY A 51 -4.18 5.36 4.64
CA GLY A 51 -4.59 6.20 5.76
C GLY A 51 -5.30 5.43 6.89
N PRO A 52 -5.41 6.06 8.08
CA PRO A 52 -5.84 5.38 9.29
C PRO A 52 -7.25 4.82 9.14
N SER A 53 -7.38 3.53 9.44
CA SER A 53 -8.66 2.82 9.50
C SER A 53 -9.55 3.39 10.60
N SER A 54 -10.87 3.17 10.50
CA SER A 54 -11.82 3.58 11.54
C SER A 54 -11.45 3.04 12.93
N SER A 55 -10.81 1.86 13.01
CA SER A 55 -10.31 1.27 14.25
C SER A 55 -9.11 2.05 14.84
N GLU A 56 -8.18 2.51 14.00
CA GLU A 56 -7.06 3.38 14.43
C GLU A 56 -7.54 4.78 14.83
N LYS A 57 -8.51 5.33 14.12
CA LYS A 57 -9.14 6.62 14.47
C LYS A 57 -9.87 6.56 15.81
N ASN A 58 -10.37 5.39 16.19
CA ASN A 58 -10.98 5.12 17.49
C ASN A 58 -9.97 4.74 18.58
N GLY A 59 -8.66 4.79 18.30
CA GLY A 59 -7.61 4.59 19.28
C GLY A 59 -7.34 3.12 19.66
N TYR A 60 -7.87 2.16 18.91
CA TYR A 60 -7.55 0.75 19.14
C TYR A 60 -6.12 0.47 18.69
N ARG A 61 -5.26 0.19 19.67
CA ARG A 61 -3.91 -0.34 19.46
C ARG A 61 -4.03 -1.85 19.34
N PHE A 62 -3.72 -2.40 18.16
CA PHE A 62 -3.43 -3.83 18.01
C PHE A 62 -1.98 -4.09 18.41
#